data_AF-A0A9P5XQ06-F1
#
_entry.id   AF-A0A9P5XQ06-F1
#
_cell.length_a   1.000
_cell.length_b   1.000
_cell.length_c   1.000
_cell.angle_alpha   90.00
_cell.angle_beta   90.00
_cell.angle_gamma   90.00
#
_symmetry.space_group_name_H-M   'P 1'
#
loop_
_entity.id
_entity.type
_entity.pdbx_description
1 polymer ?
#
loop_
_entity_poly.entity_id
_entity_poly.type
_entity_poly.pdbx_seq_one_letter_code
_entity_poly.pdbx_strand_id
1 'polypeptide(L)'
;MSIDALEFASLALDTASPSLAVLQSALKSCQIELQQAREEIRQLKIENETLKARTSISTASTLTSASTSALSGGRVITWLKSPRLHHRAQDIINFAKKVAAMEELWLSESVFMQPYPTTVPTLAERHASPDAYNHYIVHMLYANLDPSMHQFFEHLPAFRDGVLHQQTEFRSAVVSSGRKHLLQIMAGFNIPAACSQRTHDCSQEPVCVRLLSWTHSATHDTIKYDLYPPLVYEDINNKKSRLFYQPALMRIARIILFGPTALTKLALPPKSSGLKWGVIKTTPGLILVCVTIVSSNIKY
;
A
#
# COMPACT_ATOMS: atom_id res chain seq x y z
N MET A 1 7.39 2.02 38.38
CA MET A 1 8.06 3.29 38.04
C MET A 1 6.98 4.34 38.07
N SER A 2 6.97 5.09 39.17
CA SER A 2 5.81 5.77 39.74
C SER A 2 5.70 7.21 39.22
N ILE A 3 4.50 7.55 38.78
CA ILE A 3 3.74 8.82 38.77
C ILE A 3 4.43 10.09 39.35
N ASP A 4 5.65 10.43 38.94
CA ASP A 4 6.32 11.68 39.38
C ASP A 4 6.30 12.79 38.32
N ALA A 5 5.68 12.55 37.16
CA ALA A 5 5.61 13.54 36.06
C ALA A 5 4.30 14.35 36.01
N LEU A 6 3.27 13.97 36.77
CA LEU A 6 1.99 14.70 36.82
C LEU A 6 1.90 15.69 37.98
N GLU A 7 2.74 15.55 39.01
CA GLU A 7 2.75 16.48 40.15
C GLU A 7 3.51 17.78 39.86
N PHE A 8 4.41 17.80 38.89
CA PHE A 8 5.13 19.02 38.49
C PHE A 8 4.30 20.00 37.65
N ALA A 9 3.19 19.55 37.06
CA ALA A 9 2.26 20.43 36.33
C ALA A 9 1.25 21.12 37.27
N SER A 10 1.09 20.62 38.50
CA SER A 10 0.18 21.18 39.51
C SER A 10 0.83 22.25 40.39
N LEU A 11 2.16 22.34 40.42
CA LEU A 11 2.90 23.23 41.32
C LEU A 11 3.34 24.57 40.70
N ALA A 12 2.95 24.85 39.45
CA ALA A 12 3.23 26.11 38.75
C ALA A 12 1.98 26.96 38.47
N LEU A 13 0.89 26.72 39.20
CA LEU A 13 -0.39 27.43 39.06
C LEU A 13 -0.65 28.43 40.20
N ASP A 14 0.40 28.81 40.93
CA ASP A 14 0.30 29.76 42.04
C ASP A 14 1.36 30.87 41.94
N THR A 15 1.27 31.68 40.88
CA THR A 15 1.84 33.03 40.86
C THR A 15 0.96 33.95 40.02
N ALA A 16 0.13 34.75 40.72
CA ALA A 16 -0.65 35.89 40.22
C ALA A 16 -1.58 35.61 39.02
N SER A 17 -2.90 35.69 39.26
CA SER A 17 -3.88 35.86 38.19
C SER A 17 -3.37 36.92 37.20
N PRO A 18 -3.07 36.56 35.93
CA PRO A 18 -2.52 37.51 34.98
C PRO A 18 -3.46 38.70 34.94
N SER A 19 -2.91 39.91 35.14
CA SER A 19 -3.73 41.10 35.14
C SER A 19 -4.54 41.14 33.83
N LEU A 20 -5.78 41.63 33.90
CA LEU A 20 -6.68 41.71 32.74
C LEU A 20 -5.98 42.26 31.48
N ALA A 21 -5.02 43.18 31.68
CA ALA A 21 -4.18 43.75 30.63
C ALA A 21 -3.27 42.72 29.92
N VAL A 22 -2.69 41.76 30.65
CA VAL A 22 -1.85 40.69 30.07
C VAL A 22 -2.70 39.75 29.20
N LEU A 23 -3.89 39.38 29.68
CA LEU A 23 -4.85 38.56 28.91
C LEU A 23 -5.33 39.29 27.64
N GLN A 24 -5.65 40.59 27.74
CA GLN A 24 -6.04 41.40 26.59
C GLN A 24 -4.91 41.53 25.56
N SER A 25 -3.66 41.70 26.02
CA SER A 25 -2.48 41.75 25.15
C SER A 25 -2.21 40.43 24.42
N ALA A 26 -2.31 39.31 25.14
CA ALA A 26 -2.14 37.97 24.57
C ALA A 26 -3.24 37.66 23.54
N LEU A 27 -4.50 38.00 23.84
CA LEU A 27 -5.63 37.83 22.92
C LEU A 27 -5.44 38.65 21.64
N LYS A 28 -5.01 39.92 21.78
CA LYS A 28 -4.74 40.80 20.63
C LYS A 28 -3.59 40.26 19.76
N SER A 29 -2.55 39.73 20.38
CA SER A 29 -1.42 39.11 19.66
C SER A 29 -1.88 37.86 18.89
N CYS A 30 -2.66 36.98 19.52
CA CYS A 30 -3.25 35.82 18.86
C CYS A 30 -4.17 36.22 17.68
N GLN A 31 -4.95 37.29 17.83
CA GLN A 31 -5.80 37.81 16.74
C GLN A 31 -4.98 38.29 15.55
N ILE A 32 -3.85 38.97 15.79
CA ILE A 32 -2.94 39.44 14.74
C ILE A 32 -2.30 38.26 14.01
N GLU A 33 -1.76 37.27 14.75
CA GLU A 33 -1.16 36.07 14.17
C GLU A 33 -2.17 35.29 13.32
N LEU A 34 -3.41 35.15 13.80
CA LEU A 34 -4.47 34.47 13.08
C LEU A 34 -4.89 35.23 11.80
N GLN A 35 -4.85 36.56 11.82
CA GLN A 35 -5.07 37.37 10.61
C GLN A 35 -3.92 37.21 9.61
N GLN A 36 -2.67 37.22 10.07
CA GLN A 36 -1.49 37.01 9.22
C GLN A 36 -1.51 35.63 8.56
N ALA A 37 -1.76 34.57 9.32
CA ALA A 37 -1.86 33.22 8.79
C ALA A 37 -2.99 33.07 7.75
N ARG A 38 -4.13 33.75 7.96
CA ARG A 38 -5.23 33.76 6.97
C ARG A 38 -4.85 34.45 5.67
N GLU A 39 -4.10 35.54 5.74
CA GLU A 39 -3.63 36.25 4.56
C GLU A 39 -2.57 35.44 3.79
N GLU A 40 -1.64 34.79 4.50
CA GLU A 40 -0.66 33.88 3.89
C GLU A 40 -1.34 32.72 3.15
N ILE A 41 -2.33 32.07 3.77
CA ILE A 41 -3.12 31.01 3.12
C ILE A 41 -3.83 31.55 1.87
N ARG A 42 -4.34 32.78 1.91
CA ARG A 42 -5.00 33.41 0.76
C ARG A 42 -4.00 33.64 -0.37
N GLN A 43 -2.81 34.14 -0.08
CA GLN A 43 -1.76 34.37 -1.08
C GLN A 43 -1.28 33.06 -1.70
N LEU A 44 -1.03 32.02 -0.89
CA LEU A 44 -0.64 30.70 -1.37
C LEU A 44 -1.70 30.07 -2.27
N LYS A 45 -2.99 30.25 -1.97
CA LYS A 45 -4.07 29.79 -2.85
C LYS A 45 -4.07 30.49 -4.21
N ILE A 46 -3.89 31.81 -4.23
CA ILE A 46 -3.80 32.59 -5.46
C ILE A 46 -2.59 32.13 -6.28
N GLU A 47 -1.43 31.98 -5.66
CA GLU A 47 -0.22 31.50 -6.34
C GLU A 47 -0.42 30.09 -6.93
N ASN A 48 -1.04 29.19 -6.18
CA ASN A 48 -1.33 27.83 -6.64
C ASN A 48 -2.28 27.82 -7.85
N GLU A 49 -3.32 28.66 -7.85
CA GLU A 49 -4.21 28.85 -9.00
C GLU A 49 -3.46 29.42 -10.20
N THR A 50 -2.56 30.38 -9.97
CA THR A 50 -1.76 31.00 -11.03
C THR A 50 -0.78 29.99 -11.66
N LEU A 51 -0.15 29.15 -10.84
CA LEU A 51 0.74 28.07 -11.29
C LEU A 51 -0.03 26.99 -12.06
N LYS A 52 -1.24 26.64 -11.61
CA LYS A 52 -2.15 25.74 -12.34
C LYS A 52 -2.55 26.31 -13.70
N ALA A 53 -2.83 27.60 -13.79
CA ALA A 53 -3.13 28.25 -15.06
C ALA A 53 -1.92 28.24 -16.01
N ARG A 54 -0.71 28.57 -15.52
CA ARG A 54 0.53 28.56 -16.32
C ARG A 54 0.88 27.17 -16.86
N THR A 55 0.73 26.13 -16.04
CA THR A 55 0.97 24.73 -16.47
C THR A 55 -0.07 24.25 -17.50
N SER A 56 -1.31 24.71 -17.39
CA SER A 56 -2.37 24.41 -18.37
C SER A 56 -2.10 25.06 -19.75
N ILE A 57 -1.54 26.27 -19.76
CA ILE A 57 -1.20 26.97 -21.01
C ILE A 57 0.05 26.34 -21.66
N SER A 58 1.07 26.00 -20.87
CA SER A 58 2.29 25.35 -21.38
C SER A 58 2.03 23.95 -21.96
N THR A 59 1.07 23.23 -21.41
CA THR A 59 0.66 21.91 -21.95
C THR A 59 -0.13 22.02 -23.26
N ALA A 60 -0.92 23.08 -23.46
CA ALA A 60 -1.65 23.31 -24.71
C ALA A 60 -0.73 23.62 -25.91
N SER A 61 0.34 24.39 -25.70
CA SER A 61 1.26 24.80 -26.78
C SER A 61 2.18 23.67 -27.30
N THR A 62 2.25 22.53 -26.61
CA THR A 62 3.13 21.41 -26.99
C THR A 62 2.37 20.29 -27.74
N LEU A 63 1.06 20.43 -27.94
CA LEU A 63 0.17 19.39 -28.48
C LEU A 63 -0.05 19.45 -30.00
N THR A 64 0.54 20.42 -30.71
CA THR A 64 0.38 20.57 -32.18
C THR A 64 1.40 19.77 -33.02
N SER A 65 2.24 18.93 -32.41
CA SER A 65 3.30 18.24 -33.15
C SER A 65 3.59 16.82 -32.65
N ALA A 66 2.60 15.91 -32.70
CA ALA A 66 2.85 14.46 -32.87
C ALA A 66 1.53 13.69 -32.98
N SER A 67 1.17 13.35 -34.22
CA SER A 67 0.17 12.36 -34.55
C SER A 67 0.76 10.96 -34.39
N THR A 68 0.27 10.16 -33.42
CA THR A 68 0.18 8.68 -33.54
C THR A 68 -0.64 8.08 -32.38
N SER A 69 -1.77 7.48 -32.76
CA SER A 69 -2.45 6.32 -32.15
C SER A 69 -2.77 6.28 -30.64
N ALA A 70 -4.02 6.65 -30.33
CA ALA A 70 -5.00 5.83 -29.60
C ALA A 70 -4.54 4.97 -28.41
N LEU A 71 -4.58 5.57 -27.21
CA LEU A 71 -5.00 4.88 -25.98
C LEU A 71 -6.13 5.73 -25.37
N SER A 72 -7.30 5.13 -25.21
CA SER A 72 -8.53 5.79 -24.77
C SER A 72 -8.34 6.50 -23.43
N GLY A 73 -8.67 7.79 -23.39
CA GLY A 73 -9.08 8.54 -22.19
C GLY A 73 -8.30 8.24 -20.92
N GLY A 74 -7.03 8.62 -20.85
CA GLY A 74 -6.23 8.39 -19.66
C GLY A 74 -5.08 9.37 -19.59
N ARG A 75 -4.88 9.95 -18.40
CA ARG A 75 -3.74 10.78 -18.02
C ARG A 75 -2.48 10.32 -18.76
N VAL A 76 -1.87 11.20 -19.55
CA VAL A 76 -0.64 10.86 -20.26
C VAL A 76 0.42 10.47 -19.23
N ILE A 77 0.74 9.18 -19.19
CA ILE A 77 1.65 8.59 -18.22
C ILE A 77 3.04 9.20 -18.47
N THR A 78 3.45 10.10 -17.60
CA THR A 78 4.64 10.95 -17.78
C THR A 78 5.93 10.15 -17.92
N TRP A 79 6.06 9.00 -17.25
CA TRP A 79 7.24 8.16 -17.36
C TRP A 79 7.38 7.44 -18.70
N LEU A 80 6.27 7.17 -19.41
CA LEU A 80 6.28 6.57 -20.75
C LEU A 80 6.78 7.54 -21.83
N LYS A 81 6.85 8.85 -21.52
CA LYS A 81 7.44 9.86 -22.40
C LYS A 81 8.97 9.80 -22.43
N SER A 82 9.61 9.10 -21.49
CA SER A 82 11.06 8.94 -21.51
C SER A 82 11.48 8.08 -22.71
N PRO A 83 12.22 8.62 -23.70
CA PRO A 83 12.63 7.85 -24.88
C PRO A 83 13.46 6.61 -24.49
N ARG A 84 14.19 6.70 -23.38
CA ARG A 84 15.02 5.62 -22.85
C ARG A 84 14.20 4.46 -22.27
N LEU A 85 12.98 4.70 -21.80
CA LEU A 85 12.15 3.67 -21.17
C LEU A 85 11.08 3.10 -22.09
N HIS A 86 10.75 3.78 -23.19
CA HIS A 86 9.64 3.39 -24.07
C HIS A 86 9.76 1.93 -24.54
N HIS A 87 10.94 1.51 -24.99
CA HIS A 87 11.20 0.14 -25.44
C HIS A 87 11.22 -0.91 -24.31
N ARG A 88 11.30 -0.48 -23.04
CA ARG A 88 11.30 -1.33 -21.83
C ARG A 88 10.01 -1.23 -21.01
N ALA A 89 9.00 -0.53 -21.52
CA ALA A 89 7.77 -0.27 -20.77
C ALA A 89 7.12 -1.56 -20.25
N GLN A 90 7.06 -2.60 -21.09
CA GLN A 90 6.47 -3.87 -20.69
C GLN A 90 7.31 -4.59 -19.62
N ASP A 91 8.63 -4.47 -19.64
CA ASP A 91 9.53 -5.07 -18.65
C ASP A 91 9.33 -4.40 -17.29
N ILE A 92 9.24 -3.07 -17.26
CA ILE A 92 8.94 -2.27 -16.06
C ILE A 92 7.59 -2.67 -15.48
N ILE A 93 6.55 -2.78 -16.31
CA ILE A 93 5.21 -3.21 -15.89
C ILE A 93 5.26 -4.61 -15.26
N ASN A 94 5.96 -5.55 -15.89
CA ASN A 94 6.06 -6.93 -15.38
C ASN A 94 6.84 -6.97 -14.07
N PHE A 95 7.95 -6.24 -14.00
CA PHE A 95 8.80 -6.13 -12.81
C PHE A 95 8.01 -5.56 -11.63
N ALA A 96 7.36 -4.40 -11.82
CA ALA A 96 6.56 -3.76 -10.78
C ALA A 96 5.44 -4.66 -10.26
N LYS A 97 4.73 -5.36 -11.16
CA LYS A 97 3.68 -6.33 -10.80
C LYS A 97 4.25 -7.54 -10.06
N LYS A 98 5.38 -8.09 -10.49
CA LYS A 98 6.03 -9.23 -9.83
C LYS A 98 6.44 -8.86 -8.41
N VAL A 99 7.12 -7.72 -8.24
CA VAL A 99 7.56 -7.24 -6.92
C VAL A 99 6.35 -6.98 -6.02
N ALA A 100 5.32 -6.29 -6.52
CA ALA A 100 4.11 -6.03 -5.75
C ALA A 100 3.35 -7.30 -5.34
N ALA A 101 3.38 -8.35 -6.18
CA ALA A 101 2.68 -9.60 -5.92
C ALA A 101 3.46 -10.54 -5.00
N MET A 102 4.79 -10.57 -5.11
CA MET A 102 5.63 -11.63 -4.52
C MET A 102 6.51 -11.16 -3.37
N GLU A 103 6.84 -9.86 -3.30
CA GLU A 103 7.87 -9.37 -2.38
C GLU A 103 7.33 -8.27 -1.47
N GLU A 104 7.04 -7.09 -2.03
CA GLU A 104 6.66 -5.90 -1.28
C GLU A 104 5.53 -5.14 -1.99
N LEU A 105 4.39 -5.04 -1.31
CA LEU A 105 3.17 -4.43 -1.84
C LEU A 105 3.28 -2.91 -1.91
N TRP A 106 4.06 -2.29 -1.02
CA TRP A 106 4.29 -0.84 -0.98
C TRP A 106 5.78 -0.53 -0.96
N LEU A 107 6.32 -0.15 -2.11
CA LEU A 107 7.67 0.41 -2.16
C LEU A 107 7.65 1.89 -1.75
N SER A 108 8.64 2.27 -0.95
CA SER A 108 8.95 3.67 -0.64
C SER A 108 9.74 4.29 -1.79
N GLU A 109 9.60 5.60 -2.02
CA GLU A 109 10.44 6.32 -2.98
C GLU A 109 11.93 6.28 -2.61
N SER A 110 12.23 6.19 -1.30
CA SER A 110 13.59 6.20 -0.76
C SER A 110 14.47 5.03 -1.18
N VAL A 111 13.88 3.92 -1.62
CA VAL A 111 14.64 2.72 -2.06
C VAL A 111 15.13 2.83 -3.51
N PHE A 112 14.67 3.81 -4.27
CA PHE A 112 15.10 4.03 -5.65
C PHE A 112 16.27 5.02 -5.68
N MET A 113 17.00 5.04 -6.80
CA MET A 113 18.18 5.88 -6.97
C MET A 113 19.29 5.54 -5.96
N GLN A 114 19.28 4.31 -5.44
CA GLN A 114 20.28 3.77 -4.53
C GLN A 114 21.16 2.78 -5.29
N PRO A 115 22.49 2.79 -5.09
CA PRO A 115 23.37 1.78 -5.68
C PRO A 115 23.09 0.40 -5.07
N TYR A 116 23.61 -0.65 -5.70
CA TYR A 116 23.57 -1.99 -5.12
C TYR A 116 24.25 -2.01 -3.74
N PRO A 117 23.59 -2.51 -2.68
CA PRO A 117 24.14 -2.48 -1.34
C PRO A 117 25.31 -3.46 -1.19
N THR A 118 26.44 -2.97 -0.68
CA THR A 118 27.64 -3.79 -0.46
C THR A 118 27.42 -4.89 0.59
N THR A 119 26.57 -4.61 1.57
CA THR A 119 26.21 -5.53 2.65
C THR A 119 24.70 -5.70 2.71
N VAL A 120 24.24 -6.95 2.79
CA VAL A 120 22.83 -7.28 2.88
C VAL A 120 22.50 -7.62 4.33
N PRO A 121 21.54 -6.91 4.97
CA PRO A 121 21.10 -7.24 6.31
C PRO A 121 20.60 -8.69 6.39
N THR A 122 20.94 -9.39 7.48
CA THR A 122 20.41 -10.73 7.73
C THR A 122 18.90 -10.68 8.00
N LEU A 123 18.26 -11.86 8.06
CA LEU A 123 16.83 -11.97 8.33
C LEU A 123 16.41 -11.31 9.66
N ALA A 124 17.26 -11.38 10.69
CA ALA A 124 17.00 -10.78 11.99
C ALA A 124 17.22 -9.26 11.97
N GLU A 125 18.23 -8.79 11.23
CA GLU A 125 18.64 -7.39 11.20
C GLU A 125 17.74 -6.52 10.32
N ARG A 126 17.18 -7.07 9.24
CA ARG A 126 16.41 -6.28 8.25
C ARG A 126 15.18 -5.57 8.83
N HIS A 127 14.69 -6.00 10.00
CA HIS A 127 13.56 -5.37 10.69
C HIS A 127 13.98 -4.59 11.95
N ALA A 128 15.28 -4.49 12.23
CA ALA A 128 15.80 -3.79 13.42
C ALA A 128 15.72 -2.26 13.27
N SER A 129 15.79 -1.73 12.05
CA SER A 129 15.63 -0.31 11.76
C SER A 129 15.00 -0.07 10.38
N PRO A 130 14.38 1.11 10.13
CA PRO A 130 13.89 1.49 8.81
C PRO A 130 14.98 1.48 7.73
N ASP A 131 16.21 1.88 8.07
CA ASP A 131 17.33 1.91 7.12
C ASP A 131 17.80 0.51 6.74
N ALA A 132 17.87 -0.42 7.71
CA ALA A 132 18.15 -1.82 7.43
C ALA A 132 17.07 -2.43 6.54
N TYR A 133 15.80 -2.06 6.76
CA TYR A 133 14.70 -2.50 5.90
C TYR A 133 14.86 -1.95 4.49
N ASN A 134 15.14 -0.66 4.34
CA ASN A 134 15.37 -0.03 3.03
C ASN A 134 16.54 -0.70 2.30
N HIS A 135 17.68 -0.93 2.95
CA HIS A 135 18.80 -1.66 2.35
C HIS A 135 18.42 -3.07 1.88
N TYR A 136 17.65 -3.80 2.67
CA TYR A 136 17.11 -5.11 2.27
C TYR A 136 16.19 -5.00 1.05
N ILE A 137 15.30 -4.00 1.01
CA ILE A 137 14.41 -3.77 -0.13
C ILE A 137 15.21 -3.42 -1.39
N VAL A 138 16.21 -2.54 -1.29
CA VAL A 138 17.11 -2.20 -2.41
C VAL A 138 17.75 -3.49 -2.96
N HIS A 139 18.36 -4.31 -2.09
CA HIS A 139 18.95 -5.59 -2.49
C HIS A 139 17.93 -6.52 -3.19
N MET A 140 16.74 -6.67 -2.62
CA MET A 140 15.66 -7.49 -3.17
C MET A 140 15.24 -7.01 -4.57
N LEU A 141 15.17 -5.69 -4.79
CA LEU A 141 14.82 -5.11 -6.08
C LEU A 141 15.89 -5.43 -7.12
N TYR A 142 17.18 -5.25 -6.81
CA TYR A 142 18.27 -5.63 -7.71
C TYR A 142 18.26 -7.13 -8.05
N ALA A 143 18.03 -7.99 -7.06
CA ALA A 143 17.97 -9.44 -7.26
C ALA A 143 16.83 -9.88 -8.18
N ASN A 144 15.75 -9.09 -8.26
CA ASN A 144 14.60 -9.35 -9.12
C ASN A 144 14.61 -8.57 -10.44
N LEU A 145 15.49 -7.57 -10.57
CA LEU A 145 15.59 -6.69 -11.71
C LEU A 145 16.64 -7.21 -12.69
N ASP A 146 16.31 -7.20 -13.99
CA ASP A 146 17.27 -7.50 -15.04
C ASP A 146 18.51 -6.58 -14.92
N PRO A 147 19.75 -7.10 -14.93
CA PRO A 147 20.96 -6.30 -14.84
C PRO A 147 21.04 -5.14 -15.83
N SER A 148 20.49 -5.30 -17.03
CA SER A 148 20.44 -4.23 -18.04
C SER A 148 19.58 -3.02 -17.63
N MET A 149 18.75 -3.16 -16.60
CA MET A 149 17.91 -2.08 -16.06
C MET A 149 18.47 -1.45 -14.78
N HIS A 150 19.57 -1.96 -14.21
CA HIS A 150 20.15 -1.44 -12.97
C HIS A 150 20.52 0.05 -13.09
N GLN A 151 21.09 0.46 -14.23
CA GLN A 151 21.40 1.87 -14.47
C GLN A 151 20.15 2.80 -14.44
N PHE A 152 18.99 2.29 -14.88
CA PHE A 152 17.75 3.06 -14.79
C PHE A 152 17.25 3.17 -13.36
N PHE A 153 17.39 2.10 -12.58
CA PHE A 153 17.04 2.09 -11.16
C PHE A 153 17.88 3.10 -10.35
N GLU A 154 19.19 3.19 -10.63
CA GLU A 154 20.13 4.06 -9.91
C GLU A 154 20.02 5.55 -10.29
N HIS A 155 19.67 5.85 -11.53
CA HIS A 155 19.89 7.20 -12.06
C HIS A 155 18.68 7.83 -12.75
N LEU A 156 17.58 7.10 -12.95
CA LEU A 156 16.44 7.60 -13.72
C LEU A 156 15.17 7.71 -12.87
N PRO A 157 14.77 8.93 -12.45
CA PRO A 157 13.53 9.13 -11.69
C PRO A 157 12.28 8.62 -12.42
N ALA A 158 12.26 8.69 -13.76
CA ALA A 158 11.16 8.14 -14.55
C ALA A 158 11.00 6.62 -14.38
N PHE A 159 12.07 5.88 -14.10
CA PHE A 159 11.98 4.45 -13.79
C PHE A 159 11.26 4.21 -12.46
N ARG A 160 11.68 4.93 -11.40
CA ARG A 160 10.99 4.92 -10.09
C ARG A 160 9.50 5.23 -10.25
N ASP A 161 9.18 6.33 -10.91
CA ASP A 161 7.79 6.78 -11.08
C ASP A 161 6.97 5.75 -11.84
N GLY A 162 7.58 5.10 -12.84
CA GLY A 162 6.98 3.99 -13.58
C GLY A 162 6.67 2.78 -12.71
N VAL A 163 7.64 2.34 -11.90
CA VAL A 163 7.45 1.22 -10.99
C VAL A 163 6.35 1.52 -9.97
N LEU A 164 6.43 2.66 -9.27
CA LEU A 164 5.46 3.04 -8.23
C LEU A 164 4.04 3.23 -8.79
N HIS A 165 3.93 3.83 -9.98
CA HIS A 165 2.64 3.94 -10.67
C HIS A 165 2.06 2.56 -10.99
N GLN A 166 2.87 1.66 -11.55
CA GLN A 166 2.42 0.30 -11.89
C GLN A 166 2.09 -0.55 -10.66
N GLN A 167 2.78 -0.36 -9.53
CA GLN A 167 2.39 -0.98 -8.26
C GLN A 167 1.00 -0.49 -7.81
N THR A 168 0.72 0.81 -7.93
CA THR A 168 -0.57 1.38 -7.56
C THR A 168 -1.72 0.86 -8.44
N GLU A 169 -1.49 0.79 -9.75
CA GLU A 169 -2.45 0.20 -10.70
C GLU A 169 -2.69 -1.27 -10.39
N PHE A 170 -1.63 -2.03 -10.12
CA PHE A 170 -1.73 -3.44 -9.76
C PHE A 170 -2.55 -3.65 -8.48
N ARG A 171 -2.26 -2.88 -7.41
CA ARG A 171 -3.04 -2.93 -6.16
C ARG A 171 -4.52 -2.66 -6.40
N SER A 172 -4.82 -1.60 -7.12
CA SER A 172 -6.20 -1.21 -7.43
C SER A 172 -6.93 -2.31 -8.22
N ALA A 173 -6.26 -2.90 -9.21
CA ALA A 173 -6.79 -4.00 -10.00
C ALA A 173 -7.03 -5.26 -9.16
N VAL A 174 -6.10 -5.63 -8.28
CA VAL A 174 -6.22 -6.81 -7.41
C VAL A 174 -7.33 -6.62 -6.37
N VAL A 175 -7.43 -5.45 -5.73
CA VAL A 175 -8.54 -5.14 -4.80
C VAL A 175 -9.89 -5.24 -5.53
N SER A 176 -10.02 -4.55 -6.66
CA SER A 176 -11.24 -4.56 -7.47
C SER A 176 -11.63 -5.97 -7.91
N SER A 177 -10.65 -6.75 -8.38
CA SER A 177 -10.86 -8.15 -8.76
C SER A 177 -11.22 -9.03 -7.57
N GLY A 178 -10.59 -8.82 -6.42
CA GLY A 178 -10.90 -9.51 -5.17
C GLY A 178 -12.34 -9.28 -4.75
N ARG A 179 -12.80 -8.03 -4.76
CA ARG A 179 -14.19 -7.66 -4.43
C ARG A 179 -15.19 -8.30 -5.38
N LYS A 180 -14.94 -8.20 -6.69
CA LYS A 180 -15.80 -8.78 -7.73
C LYS A 180 -15.98 -10.29 -7.57
N HIS A 181 -14.98 -11.00 -7.03
CA HIS A 181 -15.01 -12.44 -6.84
C HIS A 181 -15.08 -12.85 -5.36
N LEU A 182 -15.47 -11.94 -4.47
CA LEU A 182 -15.42 -12.15 -3.02
C LEU A 182 -16.15 -13.43 -2.59
N LEU A 183 -17.35 -13.69 -3.13
CA LEU A 183 -18.14 -14.88 -2.81
C LEU A 183 -17.45 -16.18 -3.22
N GLN A 184 -16.71 -16.18 -4.33
CA GLN A 184 -15.95 -17.35 -4.77
C GLN A 184 -14.70 -17.54 -3.89
N ILE A 185 -14.01 -16.45 -3.54
CA ILE A 185 -12.85 -16.48 -2.65
C ILE A 185 -13.25 -17.01 -1.28
N MET A 186 -14.38 -16.53 -0.74
CA MET A 186 -14.88 -16.88 0.58
C MET A 186 -15.87 -18.05 0.57
N ALA A 187 -15.88 -18.86 -0.50
CA ALA A 187 -16.72 -20.05 -0.57
C ALA A 187 -16.41 -20.98 0.61
N GLY A 188 -17.44 -21.30 1.40
CA GLY A 188 -17.36 -22.08 2.63
C GLY A 188 -17.52 -21.26 3.93
N PHE A 189 -17.39 -19.93 3.87
CA PHE A 189 -17.50 -19.06 5.06
C PHE A 189 -18.91 -18.48 5.29
N ASN A 190 -19.88 -18.76 4.41
CA ASN A 190 -21.25 -18.22 4.47
C ASN A 190 -21.30 -16.67 4.49
N ILE A 191 -20.41 -16.02 3.74
CA ILE A 191 -20.42 -14.57 3.58
C ILE A 191 -21.69 -14.14 2.81
N PRO A 192 -22.45 -13.14 3.31
CA PRO A 192 -23.61 -12.61 2.61
C PRO A 192 -23.29 -12.10 1.20
N ALA A 193 -24.21 -12.31 0.25
CA ALA A 193 -24.04 -11.83 -1.12
C ALA A 193 -23.84 -10.31 -1.19
N ALA A 194 -24.47 -9.57 -0.27
CA ALA A 194 -24.36 -8.12 -0.14
C ALA A 194 -22.90 -7.66 0.06
N CYS A 195 -22.04 -8.44 0.72
CA CYS A 195 -20.61 -8.12 0.91
C CYS A 195 -19.82 -7.96 -0.40
N SER A 196 -20.31 -8.52 -1.51
CA SER A 196 -19.69 -8.31 -2.82
C SER A 196 -19.97 -6.92 -3.42
N GLN A 197 -20.95 -6.20 -2.87
CA GLN A 197 -21.33 -4.86 -3.31
C GLN A 197 -20.39 -3.82 -2.70
N ARG A 198 -20.10 -2.77 -3.47
CA ARG A 198 -19.17 -1.71 -3.04
C ARG A 198 -19.72 -0.83 -1.90
N THR A 199 -21.04 -0.76 -1.80
CA THR A 199 -21.77 0.10 -0.85
C THR A 199 -22.11 -0.61 0.45
N HIS A 200 -21.93 -1.93 0.51
CA HIS A 200 -22.26 -2.71 1.69
C HIS A 200 -21.12 -2.68 2.69
N ASP A 201 -21.41 -2.29 3.92
CA ASP A 201 -20.42 -2.26 5.00
C ASP A 201 -20.22 -3.65 5.60
N CYS A 202 -19.17 -4.33 5.16
CA CYS A 202 -18.80 -5.65 5.67
C CYS A 202 -18.29 -5.63 7.12
N SER A 203 -17.95 -4.45 7.68
CA SER A 203 -17.43 -4.35 9.05
C SER A 203 -18.45 -4.71 10.12
N GLN A 204 -19.74 -4.63 9.81
CA GLN A 204 -20.83 -4.98 10.72
C GLN A 204 -21.27 -6.44 10.57
N GLU A 205 -20.78 -7.15 9.56
CA GLU A 205 -21.17 -8.53 9.30
C GLU A 205 -20.49 -9.48 10.29
N PRO A 206 -21.24 -10.20 11.14
CA PRO A 206 -20.64 -11.03 12.20
C PRO A 206 -19.65 -12.06 11.68
N VAL A 207 -19.89 -12.60 10.48
CA VAL A 207 -19.01 -13.55 9.81
C VAL A 207 -17.68 -12.88 9.41
N CYS A 208 -17.73 -11.67 8.86
CA CYS A 208 -16.52 -10.92 8.47
C CYS A 208 -15.69 -10.52 9.69
N VAL A 209 -16.35 -10.03 10.75
CA VAL A 209 -15.68 -9.67 12.01
C VAL A 209 -14.98 -10.88 12.61
N ARG A 210 -15.67 -12.03 12.69
CA ARG A 210 -15.09 -13.29 13.18
C ARG A 210 -13.91 -13.78 12.38
N LEU A 211 -13.75 -13.36 11.12
CA LEU A 211 -12.58 -13.74 10.32
C LEU A 211 -11.39 -12.82 10.56
N LEU A 212 -11.66 -11.56 10.93
CA LEU A 212 -10.66 -10.53 11.17
C LEU A 212 -10.15 -10.48 12.61
N SER A 213 -10.90 -10.99 13.57
CA SER A 213 -10.49 -11.02 14.97
C SER A 213 -11.07 -12.25 15.68
N TRP A 214 -10.33 -12.74 16.68
CA TRP A 214 -10.88 -13.70 17.63
C TRP A 214 -11.88 -12.97 18.53
N THR A 215 -13.12 -13.42 18.54
CA THR A 215 -14.06 -13.04 19.60
C THR A 215 -13.66 -13.80 20.85
N HIS A 216 -12.95 -13.13 21.78
CA HIS A 216 -12.63 -13.69 23.09
C HIS A 216 -13.94 -13.95 23.85
N SER A 217 -14.47 -15.16 23.74
CA SER A 217 -15.48 -15.65 24.69
C SER A 217 -14.76 -15.94 26.00
N ALA A 218 -15.38 -15.58 27.12
CA ALA A 218 -14.88 -15.73 28.50
C ALA A 218 -14.54 -17.18 28.94
N THR A 219 -14.58 -18.14 28.01
CA THR A 219 -14.30 -19.57 28.22
C THR A 219 -13.00 -20.04 27.56
N HIS A 220 -12.30 -19.18 26.81
CA HIS A 220 -11.08 -19.53 26.07
C HIS A 220 -9.82 -18.85 26.66
N ASP A 221 -9.49 -19.17 27.91
CA ASP A 221 -8.29 -18.63 28.60
C ASP A 221 -6.94 -19.20 28.11
N THR A 222 -6.91 -20.01 27.03
CA THR A 222 -5.66 -20.65 26.55
C THR A 222 -5.54 -20.75 25.02
N ILE A 223 -5.90 -19.69 24.29
CA ILE A 223 -5.64 -19.64 22.84
C ILE A 223 -4.13 -19.44 22.59
N LYS A 224 -3.45 -20.49 22.12
CA LYS A 224 -1.98 -20.49 21.92
C LYS A 224 -1.49 -19.54 20.81
N TYR A 225 -2.38 -19.13 19.90
CA TYR A 225 -2.07 -18.32 18.71
C TYR A 225 -3.14 -17.22 18.45
N ASP A 226 -3.56 -16.53 19.51
CA ASP A 226 -4.48 -15.40 19.45
C ASP A 226 -3.94 -14.20 18.63
N LEU A 227 -2.62 -14.13 18.44
CA LEU A 227 -1.95 -13.11 17.63
C LEU A 227 -2.32 -13.12 16.14
N TYR A 228 -2.85 -14.24 15.59
CA TYR A 228 -3.19 -14.35 14.17
C TYR A 228 -4.70 -14.47 13.97
N PRO A 229 -5.34 -13.64 13.15
CA PRO A 229 -6.78 -13.71 12.96
C PRO A 229 -7.21 -15.03 12.28
N PRO A 230 -8.46 -15.47 12.47
CA PRO A 230 -8.95 -16.73 11.89
C PRO A 230 -8.76 -16.84 10.38
N LEU A 231 -8.82 -15.73 9.66
CA LEU A 231 -8.54 -15.64 8.22
C LEU A 231 -7.13 -16.11 7.83
N VAL A 232 -6.16 -15.96 8.73
CA VAL A 232 -4.76 -16.37 8.56
C VAL A 232 -4.53 -17.78 9.11
N TYR A 233 -5.28 -18.14 10.14
CA TYR A 233 -5.12 -19.39 10.85
C TYR A 233 -6.46 -19.93 11.38
N GLU A 234 -6.99 -20.96 10.72
CA GLU A 234 -8.32 -21.51 11.04
C GLU A 234 -8.38 -22.16 12.42
N ASP A 235 -7.30 -22.83 12.82
CA ASP A 235 -7.33 -23.77 13.94
C ASP A 235 -6.26 -23.42 14.97
N ILE A 236 -6.66 -22.59 15.92
CA ILE A 236 -5.87 -22.13 17.07
C ILE A 236 -5.29 -23.24 17.93
N ASN A 237 -5.85 -24.46 17.88
CA ASN A 237 -5.46 -25.58 18.72
C ASN A 237 -4.48 -26.54 18.01
N ASN A 238 -4.33 -26.43 16.69
CA ASN A 238 -3.54 -27.36 15.87
C ASN A 238 -2.09 -26.91 15.59
N LYS A 239 -1.40 -27.69 14.75
CA LYS A 239 0.01 -27.52 14.35
C LYS A 239 0.23 -26.22 13.54
N LYS A 240 1.26 -25.45 13.93
CA LYS A 240 1.79 -24.27 13.19
C LYS A 240 2.03 -24.52 11.69
N SER A 241 2.21 -25.77 11.27
CA SER A 241 2.43 -26.16 9.88
C SER A 241 1.29 -25.80 8.92
N ARG A 242 0.10 -25.47 9.43
CA ARG A 242 -1.06 -25.02 8.62
C ARG A 242 -1.28 -23.50 8.62
N LEU A 243 -0.35 -22.73 9.19
CA LEU A 243 -0.40 -21.28 9.12
C LEU A 243 -0.42 -20.81 7.65
N PHE A 244 -1.34 -19.92 7.29
CA PHE A 244 -1.56 -19.41 5.92
C PHE A 244 -2.15 -20.42 4.90
N TYR A 245 -2.56 -21.62 5.31
CA TYR A 245 -3.18 -22.62 4.42
C TYR A 245 -4.69 -22.45 4.23
N GLN A 246 -5.21 -21.25 4.49
CA GLN A 246 -6.63 -20.95 4.40
C GLN A 246 -7.11 -20.95 2.93
N PRO A 247 -8.22 -21.65 2.58
CA PRO A 247 -8.70 -21.74 1.21
C PRO A 247 -8.96 -20.37 0.57
N ALA A 248 -9.41 -19.38 1.35
CA ALA A 248 -9.59 -18.01 0.89
C ALA A 248 -8.27 -17.38 0.40
N LEU A 249 -7.18 -17.56 1.16
CA LEU A 249 -5.84 -17.06 0.78
C LEU A 249 -5.32 -17.73 -0.48
N MET A 250 -5.55 -19.04 -0.64
CA MET A 250 -5.17 -19.77 -1.85
C MET A 250 -5.96 -19.29 -3.08
N ARG A 251 -7.26 -19.01 -2.93
CA ARG A 251 -8.10 -18.50 -4.03
C ARG A 251 -7.71 -17.10 -4.45
N ILE A 252 -7.44 -16.19 -3.52
CA ILE A 252 -6.95 -14.84 -3.89
C ILE A 252 -5.54 -14.91 -4.52
N ALA A 253 -4.65 -15.79 -4.03
CA ALA A 253 -3.36 -16.02 -4.66
C ALA A 253 -3.53 -16.50 -6.12
N ARG A 254 -4.50 -17.38 -6.37
CA ARG A 254 -4.84 -17.81 -7.74
C ARG A 254 -5.34 -16.66 -8.60
N ILE A 255 -6.15 -15.75 -8.07
CA ILE A 255 -6.57 -14.55 -8.82
C ILE A 255 -5.37 -13.68 -9.17
N ILE A 256 -4.48 -13.42 -8.20
CA ILE A 256 -3.31 -12.55 -8.39
C ILE A 256 -2.36 -13.11 -9.46
N LEU A 257 -2.05 -14.41 -9.36
CA LEU A 257 -1.07 -15.05 -10.24
C LEU A 257 -1.66 -15.47 -11.58
N PHE A 258 -2.89 -15.98 -11.59
CA PHE A 258 -3.48 -16.69 -12.73
C PHE A 258 -4.75 -16.04 -13.28
N GLY A 259 -5.21 -14.96 -12.64
CA GLY A 259 -6.42 -14.24 -13.02
C GLY A 259 -7.71 -14.92 -12.53
N PRO A 260 -8.86 -14.22 -12.60
CA PRO A 260 -10.11 -14.69 -12.01
C PRO A 260 -10.64 -16.00 -12.61
N THR A 261 -10.40 -16.23 -13.89
CA THR A 261 -10.83 -17.46 -14.57
C THR A 261 -10.18 -18.73 -14.01
N ALA A 262 -9.07 -18.60 -13.27
CA ALA A 262 -8.39 -19.72 -12.63
C ALA A 262 -9.11 -20.23 -11.36
N LEU A 263 -10.17 -19.55 -10.91
CA LEU A 263 -11.05 -20.04 -9.84
C LEU A 263 -12.04 -21.09 -10.34
N THR A 264 -12.48 -20.99 -11.60
CA THR A 264 -13.49 -21.89 -12.17
C THR A 264 -12.89 -22.96 -13.07
N LYS A 265 -11.72 -22.71 -13.65
CA LYS A 265 -11.04 -23.65 -14.55
C LYS A 265 -9.99 -24.48 -13.82
N LEU A 266 -9.95 -25.78 -14.15
CA LEU A 266 -8.92 -26.70 -13.67
C LEU A 266 -7.54 -26.36 -14.26
N ALA A 267 -7.50 -26.02 -15.56
CA ALA A 267 -6.29 -25.62 -16.26
C ALA A 267 -5.95 -24.14 -16.05
N LEU A 268 -4.67 -23.85 -15.81
CA LEU A 268 -4.16 -22.50 -15.64
C LEU A 268 -4.07 -21.76 -17.00
N PRO A 269 -4.42 -20.46 -17.08
CA PRO A 269 -4.27 -19.70 -18.31
C PRO A 269 -2.79 -19.61 -18.75
N PRO A 270 -2.44 -19.91 -20.02
CA PRO A 270 -1.04 -20.04 -20.46
C PRO A 270 -0.25 -18.72 -20.43
N LYS A 271 -0.93 -17.57 -20.48
CA LYS A 271 -0.33 -16.23 -20.43
C LYS A 271 -0.47 -15.56 -19.06
N SER A 272 -0.70 -16.36 -18.03
CA SER A 272 -0.82 -15.86 -16.65
C SER A 272 0.50 -15.32 -16.11
N SER A 273 0.40 -14.37 -15.18
CA SER A 273 1.55 -13.79 -14.49
C SER A 273 2.37 -14.85 -13.76
N GLY A 274 1.71 -15.78 -13.05
CA GLY A 274 2.37 -16.85 -12.30
C GLY A 274 3.22 -17.77 -13.18
N LEU A 275 2.73 -18.15 -14.37
CA LEU A 275 3.51 -18.93 -15.32
C LEU A 275 4.66 -18.11 -15.92
N LYS A 276 4.38 -16.86 -16.31
CA LYS A 276 5.39 -15.95 -16.87
C LYS A 276 6.53 -15.68 -15.90
N TRP A 277 6.26 -15.60 -14.60
CA TRP A 277 7.25 -15.36 -13.56
C TRP A 277 7.89 -16.66 -13.03
N GLY A 278 7.47 -17.84 -13.51
CA GLY A 278 7.99 -19.13 -13.05
C GLY A 278 7.71 -19.41 -11.57
N VAL A 279 6.54 -19.01 -11.07
CA VAL A 279 6.20 -19.18 -9.64
C VAL A 279 5.96 -20.66 -9.34
N ILE A 280 6.90 -21.26 -8.61
CA ILE A 280 6.82 -22.66 -8.15
C ILE A 280 6.48 -22.78 -6.66
N LYS A 281 6.67 -21.71 -5.89
CA LYS A 281 6.46 -21.67 -4.44
C LYS A 281 5.88 -20.34 -3.99
N THR A 282 5.11 -20.39 -2.92
CA THR A 282 4.60 -19.19 -2.23
C THR A 282 5.74 -18.46 -1.54
N THR A 283 5.70 -17.12 -1.56
CA THR A 283 6.62 -16.25 -0.81
C THR A 283 5.91 -15.57 0.36
N PRO A 284 6.65 -15.11 1.38
CA PRO A 284 6.07 -14.29 2.44
C PRO A 284 5.34 -13.05 1.91
N GLY A 285 5.88 -12.39 0.88
CA GLY A 285 5.24 -11.24 0.23
C GLY A 285 3.89 -11.59 -0.39
N LEU A 286 3.78 -12.72 -1.11
CA LEU A 286 2.50 -13.16 -1.66
C LEU A 286 1.46 -13.43 -0.56
N ILE A 287 1.86 -14.06 0.55
CA ILE A 287 0.97 -14.29 1.69
C ILE A 287 0.47 -12.96 2.25
N LEU A 288 1.38 -12.00 2.48
CA LEU A 288 1.03 -10.68 3.00
C LEU A 288 0.02 -10.00 2.07
N VAL A 289 0.27 -9.97 0.76
CA VAL A 289 -0.65 -9.41 -0.23
C VAL A 289 -2.01 -10.09 -0.15
N CYS A 290 -2.07 -11.42 -0.10
CA CYS A 290 -3.32 -12.16 -0.01
C CYS A 290 -4.12 -11.79 1.23
N VAL A 291 -3.46 -11.72 2.40
CA VAL A 291 -4.09 -11.35 3.66
C VAL A 291 -4.59 -9.91 3.60
N THR A 292 -3.77 -8.96 3.15
CA THR A 292 -4.14 -7.55 2.99
C THR A 292 -5.37 -7.39 2.09
N ILE A 293 -5.38 -8.05 0.93
CA ILE A 293 -6.46 -7.90 -0.05
C ILE A 293 -7.74 -8.52 0.47
N VAL A 294 -7.70 -9.72 1.06
CA VAL A 294 -8.92 -10.33 1.62
C VAL A 294 -9.46 -9.49 2.77
N SER A 295 -8.57 -9.05 3.68
CA SER A 295 -8.95 -8.20 4.82
C SER A 295 -9.57 -6.87 4.37
N SER A 296 -9.01 -6.26 3.34
CA SER A 296 -9.55 -5.01 2.76
C SER A 296 -10.92 -5.22 2.13
N ASN A 297 -11.19 -6.36 1.51
CA ASN A 297 -12.49 -6.64 0.90
C ASN A 297 -13.59 -7.02 1.90
N ILE A 298 -13.24 -7.34 3.15
CA ILE A 298 -14.20 -7.66 4.23
C ILE A 298 -14.31 -6.57 5.30
N LYS A 299 -13.48 -5.52 5.25
CA LYS A 299 -13.54 -4.38 6.18
C LYS A 299 -14.31 -3.18 5.60
N TYR A 300 -14.48 -3.11 4.29
CA TYR A 300 -15.21 -2.05 3.55
C TYR A 300 -16.43 -2.61 2.83
#